data_AF-A0A3A2Z1L5-F1
#
_entry.id   AF-A0A3A2Z1L5-F1
#
_cell.length_a   1.000
_cell.length_b   1.000
_cell.length_c   1.000
_cell.angle_alpha   90.00
_cell.angle_beta   90.00
_cell.angle_gamma   90.00
#
_symmetry.space_group_name_H-M   'P 1'
#
loop_
_entity.id
_entity.type
_entity.pdbx_description
1 polymer ?
#
loop_
_entity_poly.entity_id
_entity_poly.type
_entity_poly.pdbx_seq_one_letter_code
_entity_poly.pdbx_strand_id
1 'polypeptide(L)'
;SSDVTKQQRMDRIRTLLEAFGIQSQASTLVGTPIRKGISGGQKRRVSVASQLITCPKILFLDEPTSGLDSKASFEVMNYAKKLAKDNN
;
A
#
# COMPACT_ATOMS: atom_id res chain seq x y z
N SER A 1 13.24 -10.91 -17.70
CA SER A 1 12.87 -11.03 -16.29
C SER A 1 13.96 -10.42 -15.44
N SER A 2 13.80 -9.17 -15.01
CA SER A 2 14.66 -8.59 -13.98
C SER A 2 14.06 -8.94 -12.64
N ASP A 3 14.54 -10.02 -12.02
CA ASP A 3 14.07 -10.43 -10.71
C ASP A 3 14.39 -9.33 -9.69
N VAL A 4 13.33 -8.70 -9.16
CA VAL A 4 13.43 -7.71 -8.08
C VAL A 4 14.07 -8.39 -6.90
N THR A 5 15.21 -7.86 -6.43
CA THR A 5 15.93 -8.46 -5.31
C THR A 5 15.08 -8.42 -4.03
N LYS A 6 15.34 -9.34 -3.10
CA LYS A 6 14.67 -9.34 -1.79
C LYS A 6 14.81 -7.99 -1.09
N GLN A 7 15.98 -7.36 -1.21
CA GLN A 7 16.24 -6.03 -0.64
C GLN A 7 15.35 -4.96 -1.27
N GLN A 8 15.30 -4.90 -2.61
CA GLN A 8 14.44 -3.95 -3.32
C GLN A 8 12.95 -4.14 -2.99
N ARG A 9 12.51 -5.39 -2.79
CA ARG A 9 11.13 -5.66 -2.36
C ARG A 9 10.87 -5.14 -0.94
N MET A 10 11.81 -5.35 -0.02
CA MET A 10 11.70 -4.84 1.35
C MET A 10 11.69 -3.32 1.42
N ASP A 11 12.53 -2.65 0.63
CA ASP A 11 12.60 -1.19 0.57
C ASP A 11 11.28 -0.59 0.03
N ARG A 12 10.68 -1.26 -0.96
CA ARG A 12 9.35 -0.91 -1.49
C ARG A 12 8.25 -1.07 -0.45
N ILE A 13 8.22 -2.21 0.25
CA ILE A 13 7.26 -2.46 1.34
C ILE A 13 7.38 -1.34 2.38
N ARG A 14 8.60 -1.01 2.81
CA ARG A 14 8.83 0.02 3.81
C ARG A 14 8.32 1.38 3.36
N THR A 15 8.66 1.79 2.13
CA THR A 15 8.20 3.06 1.55
C THR A 15 6.68 3.14 1.48
N LEU A 16 6.01 2.03 1.12
CA LEU A 16 4.56 1.92 1.12
C LEU A 16 3.97 2.06 2.52
N LEU A 17 4.51 1.33 3.49
CA LEU A 17 3.99 1.38 4.87
C LEU A 17 4.13 2.79 5.47
N GLU A 18 5.22 3.49 5.17
CA GLU A 18 5.44 4.89 5.57
C GLU A 18 4.47 5.84 4.85
N ALA A 19 4.29 5.69 3.54
CA ALA A 19 3.36 6.52 2.75
C ALA A 19 1.90 6.41 3.21
N PHE A 20 1.52 5.25 3.75
CA PHE A 20 0.17 4.95 4.24
C PHE A 20 0.04 5.11 5.77
N GLY A 21 1.07 5.61 6.45
CA GLY A 21 1.05 5.84 7.90
C GLY A 21 0.77 4.58 8.74
N ILE A 22 1.20 3.41 8.25
CA ILE A 22 1.00 2.10 8.88
C ILE A 22 2.33 1.39 9.22
N GLN A 23 3.46 2.10 9.14
CA GLN A 23 4.80 1.58 9.46
C GLN A 23 4.93 1.06 10.89
N SER A 24 4.20 1.65 11.86
CA SER A 24 4.17 1.15 13.24
C SER A 24 3.49 -0.21 13.39
N GLN A 25 2.75 -0.65 12.36
CA GLN A 25 2.02 -1.91 12.33
C GLN A 25 2.70 -2.96 11.43
N ALA A 26 3.92 -2.71 10.96
CA ALA A 26 4.64 -3.62 10.06
C ALA A 26 4.76 -5.06 10.61
N SER A 27 4.89 -5.18 11.93
CA SER A 27 4.99 -6.46 12.64
C SER A 27 3.72 -6.83 13.41
N THR A 28 2.63 -6.11 13.20
CA THR A 28 1.35 -6.36 13.87
C THR A 28 0.47 -7.28 13.03
N LEU A 29 -0.16 -8.26 13.68
CA LEU A 29 -1.17 -9.09 13.04
C LEU A 29 -2.36 -8.24 12.57
N VAL A 30 -2.75 -8.39 11.30
CA VAL A 30 -3.95 -7.74 10.75
C VAL A 30 -5.21 -8.11 11.55
N GLY A 31 -5.26 -9.34 12.07
CA GLY A 31 -6.37 -9.83 12.88
C GLY A 31 -7.51 -10.40 12.04
N THR A 32 -8.30 -11.28 12.65
CA THR A 32 -9.45 -11.98 12.05
C THR A 32 -10.75 -11.44 12.66
N PRO A 33 -11.95 -11.86 12.19
CA PRO A 33 -13.20 -11.50 12.85
C PRO A 33 -13.26 -11.94 14.32
N ILE A 34 -12.50 -12.99 14.67
CA ILE A 34 -12.50 -13.60 16.01
C ILE A 34 -11.33 -13.09 16.86
N ARG A 35 -10.23 -12.63 16.25
CA ARG A 35 -9.02 -12.12 16.94
C ARG A 35 -8.71 -10.70 16.54
N LYS A 36 -8.74 -9.78 17.51
CA LYS A 36 -8.36 -8.36 17.30
C LYS A 36 -6.93 -8.24 16.75
N GLY A 37 -6.76 -7.30 15.84
CA GLY A 37 -5.49 -6.92 15.23
C GLY A 37 -5.50 -5.42 14.94
N ILE A 38 -5.03 -5.00 13.77
CA ILE A 38 -5.06 -3.59 13.36
C ILE A 38 -6.49 -3.06 13.20
N SER A 39 -6.66 -1.74 13.31
CA SER A 39 -7.96 -1.07 13.18
C SER A 39 -8.56 -1.23 11.78
N GLY A 40 -9.87 -1.05 11.65
CA GLY A 40 -10.55 -1.14 10.34
C GLY A 40 -9.95 -0.20 9.28
N GLY A 41 -9.61 1.04 9.67
CA GLY A 41 -8.92 1.99 8.79
C GLY A 41 -7.52 1.52 8.39
N GLN A 42 -6.76 0.93 9.32
CA GLN A 42 -5.45 0.35 9.03
C GLN A 42 -5.57 -0.86 8.09
N LYS A 43 -6.59 -1.73 8.26
CA LYS A 43 -6.87 -2.84 7.33
C LYS A 43 -7.11 -2.33 5.92
N ARG A 44 -7.90 -1.25 5.79
CA ARG A 44 -8.19 -0.65 4.49
C ARG A 44 -6.94 -0.07 3.82
N ARG A 45 -6.10 0.64 4.57
CA ARG A 45 -4.81 1.14 4.08
C ARG A 45 -3.85 0.02 3.65
N VAL A 46 -3.75 -1.06 4.43
CA VAL A 46 -2.96 -2.26 4.06
C VAL A 46 -3.47 -2.88 2.77
N SER A 47 -4.80 -2.99 2.60
CA SER A 47 -5.41 -3.58 1.41
C SER A 47 -5.11 -2.79 0.14
N VAL A 48 -5.02 -1.46 0.23
CA VAL A 48 -4.66 -0.66 -0.96
C VAL A 48 -3.15 -0.69 -1.21
N ALA A 49 -2.34 -0.58 -0.15
CA ALA A 49 -0.88 -0.68 -0.27
C ALA A 49 -0.44 -2.02 -0.89
N SER A 50 -1.12 -3.14 -0.59
CA SER A 50 -0.81 -4.44 -1.17
C SER A 50 -1.11 -4.55 -2.67
N GLN A 51 -2.06 -3.77 -3.20
CA GLN A 51 -2.32 -3.74 -4.65
C GLN A 51 -1.23 -2.94 -5.38
N LEU A 52 -0.79 -1.82 -4.78
CA LEU A 52 0.21 -0.92 -5.37
C LEU A 52 1.65 -1.47 -5.32
N ILE A 53 1.93 -2.49 -4.51
CA ILE A 53 3.27 -3.09 -4.39
C ILE A 53 3.75 -3.80 -5.65
N THR A 54 2.84 -4.09 -6.58
CA THR A 54 3.11 -4.88 -7.79
C THR A 54 3.96 -4.15 -8.82
N CYS A 55 4.21 -2.83 -8.63
CA CYS A 55 4.98 -1.97 -9.56
C CYS A 55 4.75 -2.31 -11.04
N PRO A 56 3.49 -2.31 -11.50
CA PRO A 56 3.20 -2.73 -12.86
C PRO A 56 3.64 -1.63 -13.83
N LYS A 57 4.08 -2.03 -15.03
CA LYS A 57 4.39 -1.08 -16.12
C LYS A 57 3.14 -0.32 -16.59
N ILE A 58 1.97 -0.94 -16.43
CA ILE A 58 0.66 -0.38 -16.78
C ILE A 58 -0.25 -0.63 -15.59
N LEU A 59 -0.85 0.41 -15.03
CA LEU A 59 -1.74 0.35 -13.86
C LEU A 59 -3.15 0.80 -14.28
N PHE A 60 -4.13 -0.09 -14.17
CA PHE A 60 -5.55 0.25 -14.30
C PHE A 60 -6.13 0.44 -12.89
N LEU A 61 -6.85 1.54 -12.68
CA LEU A 61 -7.49 1.87 -11.41
C LEU A 61 -8.97 2.12 -11.67
N ASP A 62 -9.83 1.26 -11.14
CA ASP A 62 -11.28 1.47 -11.12
C ASP A 62 -11.70 1.83 -9.70
N GLU A 63 -12.28 3.02 -9.53
CA GLU A 63 -12.60 3.65 -8.25
C GLU A 63 -11.59 3.43 -7.10
N PRO A 64 -10.30 3.78 -7.27
CA PRO A 64 -9.22 3.42 -6.33
C PRO A 64 -9.34 4.04 -4.93
N THR A 65 -10.22 5.03 -4.78
CA THR A 65 -10.48 5.74 -3.53
C THR A 65 -11.82 5.37 -2.89
N SER A 66 -12.60 4.47 -3.50
CA SER A 66 -13.95 4.12 -3.03
C SER A 66 -13.92 3.60 -1.59
N GLY A 67 -14.72 4.26 -0.74
CA GLY A 67 -14.84 4.05 0.70
C GLY A 67 -13.59 4.26 1.55
N LEU A 68 -12.52 4.85 1.00
CA LEU A 68 -11.44 5.40 1.82
C LEU A 68 -11.87 6.74 2.44
N ASP A 69 -11.29 7.07 3.60
CA ASP A 69 -11.36 8.44 4.10
C ASP A 69 -10.51 9.39 3.22
N SER A 70 -10.68 10.70 3.38
CA SER A 70 -9.98 11.70 2.55
C SER A 70 -8.46 11.61 2.64
N LYS A 71 -7.93 11.26 3.81
CA LYS A 71 -6.48 11.14 4.03
C LYS A 71 -5.92 9.92 3.30
N ALA A 72 -6.54 8.76 3.49
CA ALA A 72 -6.14 7.54 2.81
C ALA A 72 -6.30 7.67 1.29
N SER A 73 -7.36 8.32 0.80
CA SER A 73 -7.55 8.61 -0.62
C SER A 73 -6.39 9.44 -1.20
N PHE A 74 -5.97 10.48 -0.47
CA PHE A 74 -4.85 11.31 -0.88
C PHE A 74 -3.53 10.54 -0.92
N GLU A 75 -3.24 9.73 0.11
CA GLU A 75 -2.02 8.91 0.20
C GLU A 75 -1.92 7.92 -0.98
N VAL A 76 -3.04 7.26 -1.32
CA VAL A 76 -3.14 6.34 -2.46
C VAL A 76 -2.81 7.04 -3.78
N MET A 77 -3.46 8.16 -4.06
CA MET A 77 -3.27 8.88 -5.31
C MET A 77 -1.87 9.48 -5.43
N ASN A 78 -1.31 9.96 -4.31
CA ASN A 78 0.06 10.47 -4.27
C ASN A 78 1.09 9.35 -4.54
N TYR A 79 0.90 8.16 -3.98
CA TYR A 79 1.76 7.01 -4.25
C TYR A 79 1.62 6.54 -5.70
N ALA A 80 0.40 6.42 -6.23
CA ALA A 80 0.17 6.05 -7.63
C ALA A 80 0.86 7.04 -8.60
N LYS A 81 0.79 8.35 -8.31
CA LYS A 81 1.49 9.39 -9.06
C LYS A 81 3.01 9.24 -8.99
N LYS A 82 3.56 8.90 -7.81
CA LYS A 82 4.99 8.61 -7.65
C LYS A 82 5.40 7.40 -8.50
N LEU A 83 4.64 6.31 -8.42
CA LEU A 83 4.85 5.11 -9.24
C LEU A 83 4.87 5.41 -10.74
N ALA A 84 3.95 6.27 -11.22
CA ALA A 84 3.90 6.67 -12.62
C ALA A 84 5.12 7.50 -13.06
N LYS A 85 5.69 8.30 -12.15
CA LYS A 85 6.93 9.05 -12.42
C LYS A 85 8.17 8.16 -12.42
N ASP A 86 8.25 7.24 -11.47
CA ASP A 86 9.42 6.37 -11.29
C ASP A 86 9.55 5.30 -12.42
N ASN A 87 8.49 5.07 -13.22
CA ASN A 87 8.48 4.12 -14.35
C ASN A 87 8.53 4.79 -15.75
N ASN A 88 8.64 6.13 -15.83
CA ASN A 88 8.97 6.86 -17.07
C ASN A 88 10.47 7.14 -17.13
#